data_AF-A0A448YTZ7-F1
#
_entry.id   AF-A0A448YTZ7-F1
#
_cell.length_a   1.000
_cell.length_b   1.000
_cell.length_c   1.000
_cell.angle_alpha   90.00
_cell.angle_beta   90.00
_cell.angle_gamma   90.00
#
_symmetry.space_group_name_H-M   'P 1'
#
loop_
_entity.id
_entity.type
_entity.pdbx_description
1 polymer ?
#
loop_
_entity_poly.entity_id
_entity_poly.type
_entity_poly.pdbx_seq_one_letter_code
_entity_poly.pdbx_strand_id
1 'polypeptide(L)'
;MGLLGFSRSDIDVKFCYDVPPYRCFGPFCPVISGTIELKLLKDIKKVVNVRVGLRGTVLASYVSVVKVGEFGSNRNSRTERNTLRESIILFDDERDFAMEDDPSMASIGGNLKAGTFVRDRFGFQFPVSSVYLPSSCTNIGILDDNQGTVNVSYELYLSLSHMDTFLRNLSTVTWQETIPYQGSCKYQIPEPVSFKTYNISNVFRKKVKDFVYDKELKILVPSSMQKAHRHTRLVRSVFDGRYRRDAYSQSAKDVEISCIFSVASGIDVLEPLYRSLRLKLQVKLDSGLEPDFCFNGQSTGLGRFELEEISMIEHYDVRMTVQGHSYVAHGQIPLLLFRYTPSQVEFDIKDFTYNKVQDVWEYDIPLHDPKVGSSAPILHHFPIPAMMCGNVEDIFQCSTTPLLKVKLGNASSYDKRCKTYEVHAQSVCFLGDSMSSLPPPYSA
;
A
#
# COMPACT_ATOMS: atom_id res chain seq x y z
N MET A 1 -50.45 -4.48 -5.20
CA MET A 1 -50.08 -3.66 -6.36
C MET A 1 -48.60 -3.31 -6.24
N GLY A 2 -47.73 -4.07 -6.90
CA GLY A 2 -46.28 -3.83 -6.86
C GLY A 2 -45.89 -2.82 -7.95
N LEU A 3 -45.03 -1.86 -7.60
CA LEU A 3 -44.39 -0.96 -8.55
C LEU A 3 -43.68 -1.78 -9.64
N LEU A 4 -44.27 -1.83 -10.83
CA LEU A 4 -43.68 -2.44 -12.03
C LEU A 4 -42.67 -1.45 -12.63
N GLY A 5 -41.56 -1.24 -11.92
CA GLY A 5 -40.39 -0.56 -12.46
C GLY A 5 -39.34 -1.57 -12.91
N PHE A 6 -38.69 -1.31 -14.03
CA PHE A 6 -37.48 -2.00 -14.45
C PHE A 6 -36.36 -1.76 -13.42
N SER A 7 -35.65 -2.81 -13.03
CA SER A 7 -34.64 -2.76 -11.97
C SER A 7 -33.33 -3.42 -12.40
N ARG A 8 -32.25 -3.06 -11.72
CA ARG A 8 -30.89 -3.60 -11.95
C ARG A 8 -30.84 -5.13 -11.83
N SER A 9 -31.72 -5.72 -11.03
CA SER A 9 -31.83 -7.17 -10.82
C SER A 9 -32.55 -7.93 -11.94
N ASP A 10 -33.11 -7.23 -12.93
CA ASP A 10 -33.82 -7.86 -14.04
C ASP A 10 -32.89 -8.25 -15.21
N ILE A 11 -31.61 -7.85 -15.13
CA ILE A 11 -30.55 -8.23 -16.06
C ILE A 11 -29.33 -8.69 -15.24
N ASP A 12 -28.79 -9.83 -15.63
CA ASP A 12 -27.49 -10.29 -15.17
C ASP A 12 -26.42 -9.83 -16.17
N VAL A 13 -25.46 -9.03 -15.68
CA VAL A 13 -24.39 -8.43 -16.50
C VAL A 13 -23.06 -8.88 -15.94
N LYS A 14 -22.19 -9.41 -16.80
CA LYS A 14 -20.86 -9.88 -16.43
C LYS A 14 -19.81 -9.29 -17.35
N PHE A 15 -18.79 -8.67 -16.77
CA PHE A 15 -17.61 -8.19 -17.48
C PHE A 15 -16.52 -9.29 -17.46
N CYS A 16 -15.97 -9.65 -18.62
CA CYS A 16 -14.97 -10.70 -18.78
C CYS A 16 -13.75 -10.14 -19.52
N TYR A 17 -12.62 -9.95 -18.84
CA TYR A 17 -11.41 -9.35 -19.42
C TYR A 17 -10.54 -10.36 -20.19
N ASP A 18 -9.93 -9.94 -21.31
CA ASP A 18 -9.07 -10.81 -22.13
C ASP A 18 -7.75 -11.16 -21.42
N VAL A 19 -7.24 -10.25 -20.61
CA VAL A 19 -6.08 -10.46 -19.72
C VAL A 19 -6.61 -10.24 -18.30
N PRO A 20 -6.39 -11.17 -17.35
CA PRO A 20 -6.75 -10.90 -15.96
C PRO A 20 -6.06 -9.60 -15.57
N PRO A 21 -6.79 -8.61 -15.02
CA PRO A 21 -6.24 -7.28 -14.85
C PRO A 21 -4.95 -7.41 -14.05
N TYR A 22 -3.89 -6.76 -14.53
CA TYR A 22 -2.83 -6.30 -13.65
C TYR A 22 -3.48 -5.76 -12.36
N ARG A 23 -2.82 -5.85 -11.20
CA ARG A 23 -3.41 -5.27 -9.96
C ARG A 23 -3.90 -3.82 -10.14
N CYS A 24 -3.38 -3.11 -11.15
CA CYS A 24 -3.92 -1.86 -11.68
C CYS A 24 -3.59 -1.66 -13.17
N PHE A 25 -4.44 -0.91 -13.88
CA PHE A 25 -4.13 -0.30 -15.18
C PHE A 25 -3.31 0.98 -14.98
N GLY A 26 -2.77 1.57 -16.05
CA GLY A 26 -1.98 2.79 -15.96
C GLY A 26 -1.42 3.23 -17.30
N PRO A 27 -0.56 4.27 -17.34
CA PRO A 27 0.19 4.65 -18.54
C PRO A 27 0.95 3.50 -19.22
N PHE A 28 1.46 2.56 -18.42
CA PHE A 28 2.19 1.36 -18.86
C PHE A 28 1.25 0.25 -19.40
N CYS A 29 -0.04 0.28 -19.05
CA CYS A 29 -1.06 -0.62 -19.55
C CYS A 29 -2.39 0.14 -19.72
N PRO A 30 -2.52 0.96 -20.78
CA PRO A 30 -3.63 1.89 -20.92
C PRO A 30 -4.87 1.29 -21.59
N VAL A 31 -4.79 0.05 -22.11
CA VAL A 31 -5.88 -0.58 -22.87
C VAL A 31 -6.60 -1.61 -21.99
N ILE A 32 -7.92 -1.53 -21.94
CA ILE A 32 -8.82 -2.50 -21.29
C ILE A 32 -9.64 -3.15 -22.40
N SER A 33 -9.53 -4.47 -22.53
CA SER A 33 -10.31 -5.24 -23.49
C SER A 33 -10.94 -6.48 -22.87
N GLY A 34 -12.03 -6.93 -23.46
CA GLY A 34 -12.77 -8.09 -23.00
C GLY A 34 -14.12 -8.24 -23.67
N THR A 35 -14.99 -8.99 -23.04
CA THR A 35 -16.37 -9.25 -23.46
C THR A 35 -17.33 -8.90 -22.33
N ILE A 36 -18.46 -8.28 -22.66
CA ILE A 36 -19.58 -8.13 -21.73
C ILE A 36 -20.64 -9.15 -22.11
N GLU A 37 -21.06 -9.94 -21.13
CA GLU A 37 -22.17 -10.88 -21.25
C GLU A 37 -23.41 -10.27 -20.58
N LEU A 38 -24.52 -10.24 -21.31
CA LEU A 38 -25.80 -9.73 -20.84
C LEU A 38 -26.86 -10.83 -20.93
N LYS A 39 -27.50 -11.17 -19.81
CA LYS A 39 -28.60 -12.12 -19.74
C LYS A 39 -29.85 -11.48 -19.16
N LEU A 40 -30.91 -11.46 -19.96
CA LEU A 40 -32.20 -10.89 -19.57
C LEU A 40 -32.98 -11.88 -18.71
N LEU A 41 -33.31 -11.50 -17.47
CA LEU A 41 -34.08 -12.34 -16.55
C LEU A 41 -35.59 -12.05 -16.64
N LYS A 42 -35.97 -10.88 -17.19
CA LYS A 42 -37.35 -10.49 -17.48
C LYS A 42 -37.45 -9.79 -18.83
N ASP A 43 -38.67 -9.74 -19.35
CA ASP A 43 -38.99 -8.94 -20.53
C ASP A 43 -38.80 -7.45 -20.22
N ILE A 44 -38.11 -6.73 -21.11
CA ILE A 44 -37.94 -5.28 -21.04
C ILE A 44 -38.53 -4.68 -22.28
N LYS A 45 -39.47 -3.76 -22.09
CA LYS A 45 -40.16 -3.09 -23.20
C LYS A 45 -39.58 -1.70 -23.41
N LYS A 46 -39.61 -1.25 -24.67
CA LYS A 46 -39.21 0.11 -25.08
C LYS A 46 -37.78 0.49 -24.66
N VAL A 47 -36.86 -0.45 -24.81
CA VAL A 47 -35.43 -0.14 -24.74
C VAL A 47 -35.11 0.85 -25.85
N VAL A 48 -34.40 1.92 -25.51
CA VAL A 48 -34.02 2.98 -26.44
C VAL A 48 -32.62 2.72 -26.96
N ASN A 49 -31.69 2.44 -26.05
CA ASN A 49 -30.33 2.08 -26.36
C ASN A 49 -29.69 1.28 -25.21
N VAL A 50 -28.61 0.60 -25.56
CA VAL A 50 -27.67 0.01 -24.61
C VAL A 50 -26.30 0.52 -25.01
N ARG A 51 -25.56 1.08 -24.06
CA ARG A 51 -24.22 1.60 -24.27
C ARG A 51 -23.24 0.93 -23.34
N VAL A 52 -22.03 0.79 -23.82
CA VAL A 52 -20.87 0.40 -23.02
C VAL A 52 -19.89 1.55 -23.05
N GLY A 53 -19.29 1.86 -21.90
CA GLY A 53 -18.31 2.93 -21.82
C GLY A 53 -17.29 2.74 -20.71
N LEU A 54 -16.22 3.53 -20.82
CA LEU A 54 -15.20 3.70 -19.79
C LEU A 54 -15.23 5.17 -19.36
N ARG A 55 -15.40 5.41 -18.06
CA ARG A 55 -15.38 6.77 -17.50
C ARG A 55 -14.40 6.91 -16.36
N GLY A 56 -13.82 8.10 -16.23
CA GLY A 56 -13.06 8.53 -15.07
C GLY A 56 -13.79 9.66 -14.36
N THR A 57 -14.01 9.54 -13.06
CA THR A 57 -14.69 10.56 -12.26
C THR A 57 -13.94 10.87 -10.99
N VAL A 58 -13.94 12.15 -10.61
CA VAL A 58 -13.51 12.62 -9.30
C VAL A 58 -14.72 13.15 -8.56
N LEU A 59 -15.05 12.54 -7.42
CA LEU A 59 -16.13 12.97 -6.55
C LEU A 59 -15.52 13.51 -5.25
N ALA A 60 -15.72 14.79 -5.00
CA ALA A 60 -15.35 15.43 -3.75
C ALA A 60 -16.60 15.70 -2.90
N SER A 61 -16.51 15.48 -1.59
CA SER A 61 -17.58 15.75 -0.62
C SER A 61 -17.03 16.56 0.54
N TYR A 62 -17.84 17.47 1.10
CA TYR A 62 -17.49 18.26 2.27
C TYR A 62 -18.69 18.34 3.22
N VAL A 63 -18.48 18.07 4.51
CA VAL A 63 -19.51 18.16 5.54
C VAL A 63 -19.42 19.53 6.19
N SER A 64 -20.31 20.44 5.82
CA SER A 64 -20.40 21.77 6.43
C SER A 64 -21.28 21.72 7.67
N VAL A 65 -20.75 22.20 8.81
CA VAL A 65 -21.54 22.37 10.03
C VAL A 65 -21.49 23.81 10.50
N VAL A 66 -22.66 24.44 10.54
CA VAL A 66 -22.84 25.84 10.92
C VAL A 66 -23.74 25.92 12.15
N LYS A 67 -23.38 26.76 13.13
CA LYS A 67 -24.23 27.08 14.29
C LYS A 67 -25.30 28.08 13.83
N VAL A 68 -26.58 27.70 13.90
CA VAL A 68 -27.69 28.50 13.32
C VAL A 68 -28.37 29.41 14.37
N GLY A 69 -27.88 29.41 15.61
CA GLY A 69 -28.25 30.40 16.64
C GLY A 69 -28.65 29.79 18.00
N GLU A 70 -28.86 30.67 18.97
CA GLU A 70 -29.48 30.40 20.28
C GLU A 70 -30.86 31.07 20.29
N PHE A 71 -31.93 30.29 20.34
CA PHE A 71 -33.30 30.82 20.41
C PHE A 71 -33.93 30.52 21.78
N GLY A 72 -34.21 31.58 22.54
CA GLY A 72 -35.02 31.53 23.76
C GLY A 72 -34.28 31.04 25.02
N SER A 73 -34.97 31.15 26.16
CA SER A 73 -34.46 30.92 27.52
C SER A 73 -33.94 29.49 27.81
N ASN A 74 -34.03 28.56 26.85
CA ASN A 74 -33.39 27.25 26.90
C ASN A 74 -32.17 27.25 25.97
N ARG A 75 -30.98 27.36 26.57
CA ARG A 75 -29.65 27.44 25.93
C ARG A 75 -29.23 26.13 25.23
N ASN A 76 -29.98 25.67 24.24
CA ASN A 76 -29.52 24.60 23.35
C ASN A 76 -29.18 25.20 21.99
N SER A 77 -27.89 25.26 21.67
CA SER A 77 -27.41 25.66 20.35
C SER A 77 -27.86 24.65 19.30
N ARG A 78 -28.55 25.12 18.25
CA ARG A 78 -28.91 24.28 17.10
C ARG A 78 -27.80 24.34 16.05
N THR A 79 -27.28 23.19 15.67
CA THR A 79 -26.36 23.03 14.54
C THR A 79 -27.12 22.53 13.31
N GLU A 80 -26.73 23.01 12.14
CA GLU A 80 -27.17 22.48 10.86
C GLU A 80 -25.97 21.84 10.17
N ARG A 81 -26.19 20.61 9.67
CA ARG A 81 -25.16 19.77 9.05
C ARG A 81 -25.58 19.47 7.62
N ASN A 82 -24.81 19.99 6.67
CA ASN A 82 -25.07 19.87 5.24
C ASN A 82 -23.88 19.17 4.56
N THR A 83 -24.15 18.24 3.65
CA THR A 83 -23.09 17.61 2.82
C THR A 83 -23.09 18.24 1.45
N LEU A 84 -22.01 18.98 1.14
CA LEU A 84 -21.74 19.55 -0.17
C LEU A 84 -21.01 18.52 -1.02
N ARG A 85 -21.28 18.49 -2.33
CA ARG A 85 -20.66 17.57 -3.28
C ARG A 85 -20.31 18.27 -4.57
N GLU A 86 -19.17 17.88 -5.14
CA GLU A 86 -18.68 18.35 -6.43
C GLU A 86 -18.11 17.17 -7.21
N SER A 87 -18.43 17.08 -8.50
CA SER A 87 -18.05 15.95 -9.34
C SER A 87 -17.46 16.44 -10.65
N ILE A 88 -16.28 15.95 -11.00
CA ILE A 88 -15.64 16.16 -12.29
C ILE A 88 -15.66 14.85 -13.07
N ILE A 89 -16.05 14.92 -14.34
CA ILE A 89 -15.84 13.84 -15.31
C ILE A 89 -14.51 14.12 -16.00
N LEU A 90 -13.50 13.30 -15.74
CA LEU A 90 -12.17 13.41 -16.36
C LEU A 90 -12.25 13.03 -17.85
N PHE A 91 -13.01 11.98 -18.14
CA PHE A 91 -13.35 11.52 -19.47
C PHE A 91 -14.55 10.57 -19.38
N ASP A 92 -15.26 10.43 -20.50
CA ASP A 92 -16.33 9.45 -20.70
C ASP A 92 -16.29 9.02 -22.16
N ASP A 93 -15.78 7.82 -22.41
CA ASP A 93 -15.71 7.22 -23.74
C ASP A 93 -16.77 6.12 -23.82
N GLU A 94 -17.73 6.26 -24.72
CA GLU A 94 -18.87 5.36 -24.85
C GLU A 94 -19.11 4.97 -26.30
N ARG A 95 -19.61 3.75 -26.50
CA ARG A 95 -20.10 3.27 -27.78
C ARG A 95 -21.39 2.50 -27.61
N ASP A 96 -22.16 2.39 -28.68
CA ASP A 96 -23.34 1.54 -28.71
C ASP A 96 -22.93 0.06 -28.55
N PHE A 97 -23.72 -0.67 -27.78
CA PHE A 97 -23.52 -2.10 -27.55
C PHE A 97 -23.89 -2.88 -28.82
N ALA A 98 -22.90 -3.55 -29.42
CA ALA A 98 -23.06 -4.26 -30.67
C ALA A 98 -23.12 -5.77 -30.42
N MET A 99 -24.15 -6.45 -30.95
CA MET A 99 -24.25 -7.91 -30.83
C MET A 99 -23.25 -8.58 -31.77
N GLU A 100 -22.33 -9.41 -31.25
CA GLU A 100 -21.38 -10.17 -32.09
C GLU A 100 -22.08 -11.08 -33.11
N ASP A 101 -23.27 -11.61 -32.78
CA ASP A 101 -23.97 -12.62 -33.58
C ASP A 101 -24.90 -12.05 -34.67
N ASP A 102 -25.22 -10.74 -34.64
CA ASP A 102 -26.06 -10.10 -35.68
C ASP A 102 -25.79 -8.58 -35.80
N PRO A 103 -24.93 -8.15 -36.75
CA PRO A 103 -24.63 -6.74 -36.98
C PRO A 103 -25.82 -5.91 -37.47
N SER A 104 -26.90 -6.56 -37.94
CA SER A 104 -28.11 -5.87 -38.41
C SER A 104 -29.04 -5.45 -37.26
N MET A 105 -28.80 -5.95 -36.05
CA MET A 105 -29.50 -5.64 -34.81
C MET A 105 -28.73 -4.64 -33.92
N ALA A 106 -27.75 -3.93 -34.48
CA ALA A 106 -26.80 -3.03 -33.80
C ALA A 106 -27.43 -1.86 -33.00
N SER A 107 -28.75 -1.68 -33.05
CA SER A 107 -29.46 -0.84 -32.08
C SER A 107 -30.35 -1.75 -31.24
N ILE A 108 -29.96 -2.00 -29.99
CA ILE A 108 -30.85 -2.58 -28.99
C ILE A 108 -31.97 -1.56 -28.72
N GLY A 109 -32.97 -1.56 -29.60
CA GLY A 109 -34.12 -0.68 -29.59
C GLY A 109 -35.37 -1.53 -29.74
N GLY A 110 -36.33 -1.37 -28.83
CA GLY A 110 -37.60 -2.11 -28.85
C GLY A 110 -37.83 -3.00 -27.63
N ASN A 111 -38.37 -4.20 -27.84
CA ASN A 111 -38.77 -5.10 -26.75
C ASN A 111 -37.79 -6.28 -26.67
N LEU A 112 -37.07 -6.38 -25.56
CA LEU A 112 -36.18 -7.49 -25.24
C LEU A 112 -36.94 -8.54 -24.43
N LYS A 113 -36.75 -9.82 -24.78
CA LYS A 113 -37.43 -10.94 -24.12
C LYS A 113 -36.54 -11.56 -23.03
N ALA A 114 -37.18 -12.04 -21.98
CA ALA A 114 -36.54 -12.88 -20.97
C ALA A 114 -35.86 -14.09 -21.62
N GLY A 115 -34.70 -14.46 -21.11
CA GLY A 115 -33.87 -15.55 -21.63
C GLY A 115 -32.94 -15.15 -22.79
N THR A 116 -33.09 -13.94 -23.34
CA THR A 116 -32.14 -13.42 -24.34
C THR A 116 -30.75 -13.29 -23.69
N PHE A 117 -29.75 -13.80 -24.39
CA PHE A 117 -28.35 -13.76 -23.99
C PHE A 117 -27.55 -13.11 -25.10
N VAL A 118 -26.72 -12.13 -24.76
CA VAL A 118 -25.98 -11.31 -25.73
C VAL A 118 -24.55 -11.13 -25.25
N ARG A 119 -23.62 -11.10 -26.20
CA ARG A 119 -22.22 -10.77 -25.98
C ARG A 119 -21.77 -9.63 -26.88
N ASP A 120 -20.92 -8.76 -26.34
CA ASP A 120 -20.25 -7.70 -27.07
C ASP A 120 -18.80 -7.59 -26.59
N ARG A 121 -17.88 -7.48 -27.55
CA ARG A 121 -16.45 -7.30 -27.31
C ARG A 121 -16.11 -5.83 -27.18
N PHE A 122 -15.51 -5.43 -26.05
CA PHE A 122 -15.06 -4.06 -25.83
C PHE A 122 -13.54 -3.92 -25.88
N GLY A 123 -13.09 -2.73 -26.25
CA GLY A 123 -11.72 -2.28 -26.17
C GLY A 123 -11.71 -0.77 -25.95
N PHE A 124 -11.31 -0.34 -24.76
CA PHE A 124 -11.18 1.07 -24.39
C PHE A 124 -9.73 1.40 -24.06
N GLN A 125 -9.34 2.64 -24.33
CA GLN A 125 -8.01 3.14 -24.01
C GLN A 125 -8.13 4.35 -23.09
N PHE A 126 -7.40 4.34 -21.97
CA PHE A 126 -7.29 5.52 -21.11
C PHE A 126 -6.65 6.69 -21.89
N PRO A 127 -7.18 7.92 -21.75
CA PRO A 127 -6.70 9.12 -22.46
C PRO A 127 -5.39 9.69 -21.87
N VAL A 128 -4.37 8.86 -21.68
CA VAL A 128 -3.11 9.19 -20.99
C VAL A 128 -2.36 10.35 -21.63
N SER A 129 -2.51 10.57 -22.94
CA SER A 129 -1.84 11.63 -23.69
C SER A 129 -2.58 12.97 -23.71
N SER A 130 -3.89 12.99 -23.41
CA SER A 130 -4.73 14.19 -23.52
C SER A 130 -5.19 14.73 -22.17
N VAL A 131 -5.27 13.90 -21.13
CA VAL A 131 -5.75 14.30 -19.80
C VAL A 131 -4.85 13.70 -18.72
N TYR A 132 -4.59 14.48 -17.66
CA TYR A 132 -3.95 13.94 -16.46
C TYR A 132 -4.93 13.05 -15.69
N LEU A 133 -4.55 11.80 -15.46
CA LEU A 133 -5.36 10.81 -14.74
C LEU A 133 -4.69 10.48 -13.39
N PRO A 134 -5.25 10.92 -12.25
CA PRO A 134 -4.73 10.56 -10.92
C PRO A 134 -4.93 9.07 -10.62
N SER A 135 -4.19 8.53 -9.65
CA SER A 135 -4.42 7.16 -9.16
C SER A 135 -5.82 7.01 -8.57
N SER A 136 -6.41 5.82 -8.74
CA SER A 136 -7.68 5.48 -8.09
C SER A 136 -7.56 5.56 -6.59
N CYS A 137 -8.56 6.13 -5.95
CA CYS A 137 -8.60 6.22 -4.50
C CYS A 137 -10.04 6.28 -3.98
N THR A 138 -10.21 5.81 -2.76
CA THR A 138 -11.51 5.77 -2.09
C THR A 138 -11.40 6.42 -0.71
N ASN A 139 -12.23 7.43 -0.48
CA ASN A 139 -12.40 8.18 0.76
C ASN A 139 -11.09 8.73 1.31
N ILE A 140 -10.24 9.28 0.44
CA ILE A 140 -9.08 10.04 0.90
C ILE A 140 -9.59 11.32 1.56
N GLY A 141 -9.26 11.49 2.83
CA GLY A 141 -9.77 12.57 3.67
C GLY A 141 -10.47 12.02 4.91
N ILE A 142 -11.32 12.83 5.52
CA ILE A 142 -12.05 12.50 6.74
C ILE A 142 -13.48 13.04 6.62
N LEU A 143 -14.48 12.20 6.95
CA LEU A 143 -15.90 12.57 6.95
C LEU A 143 -16.37 13.11 8.31
N ASP A 144 -15.66 14.11 8.83
CA ASP A 144 -16.00 14.80 10.06
C ASP A 144 -16.56 16.20 9.78
N ASP A 145 -17.07 16.85 10.84
CA ASP A 145 -17.63 18.19 10.74
C ASP A 145 -16.57 19.19 10.26
N ASN A 146 -16.92 19.94 9.22
CA ASN A 146 -16.05 20.87 8.49
C ASN A 146 -14.81 20.21 7.85
N GLN A 147 -14.98 18.97 7.39
CA GLN A 147 -13.96 18.21 6.67
C GLN A 147 -14.57 17.58 5.42
N GLY A 148 -13.74 16.95 4.58
CA GLY A 148 -14.22 16.30 3.37
C GLY A 148 -13.42 15.08 2.95
N THR A 149 -13.90 14.47 1.87
CA THR A 149 -13.22 13.36 1.20
C THR A 149 -13.21 13.51 -0.33
N VAL A 150 -12.24 12.87 -0.98
CA VAL A 150 -12.20 12.62 -2.43
C VAL A 150 -12.28 11.13 -2.73
N ASN A 151 -12.96 10.82 -3.82
CA ASN A 151 -12.93 9.55 -4.51
C ASN A 151 -12.48 9.80 -5.95
N VAL A 152 -11.50 9.04 -6.42
CA VAL A 152 -11.11 8.96 -7.82
C VAL A 152 -11.46 7.55 -8.29
N SER A 153 -12.43 7.43 -9.19
CA SER A 153 -12.90 6.15 -9.71
C SER A 153 -12.80 6.11 -11.23
N TYR A 154 -12.35 4.96 -11.73
CA TYR A 154 -12.46 4.60 -13.14
C TYR A 154 -13.40 3.42 -13.23
N GLU A 155 -14.34 3.48 -14.15
CA GLU A 155 -15.43 2.50 -14.21
C GLU A 155 -15.66 2.08 -15.65
N LEU A 156 -15.62 0.76 -15.88
CA LEU A 156 -16.22 0.16 -17.06
C LEU A 156 -17.70 -0.01 -16.74
N TYR A 157 -18.56 0.48 -17.61
CA TYR A 157 -19.99 0.46 -17.37
C TYR A 157 -20.77 0.02 -18.61
N LEU A 158 -21.95 -0.54 -18.34
CA LEU A 158 -23.00 -0.77 -19.30
C LEU A 158 -24.23 -0.01 -18.84
N SER A 159 -24.80 0.83 -19.68
CA SER A 159 -26.03 1.56 -19.41
C SER A 159 -27.14 1.11 -20.37
N LEU A 160 -28.34 0.92 -19.84
CA LEU A 160 -29.54 0.64 -20.62
C LEU A 160 -30.55 1.74 -20.33
N SER A 161 -30.95 2.47 -21.37
CA SER A 161 -32.03 3.43 -21.26
C SER A 161 -33.32 2.87 -21.85
N HIS A 162 -34.42 3.05 -21.15
CA HIS A 162 -35.74 2.64 -21.62
C HIS A 162 -36.79 3.74 -21.36
N MET A 163 -37.85 3.75 -22.14
CA MET A 163 -38.96 4.68 -21.96
C MET A 163 -40.00 4.10 -21.02
N ASP A 164 -40.19 4.76 -19.87
CA ASP A 164 -41.19 4.30 -18.90
C ASP A 164 -42.61 4.52 -19.42
N THR A 165 -43.48 3.55 -19.21
CA THR A 165 -44.78 3.46 -19.89
C THR A 165 -45.77 4.48 -19.35
N PHE A 166 -45.67 4.80 -18.06
CA PHE A 166 -46.61 5.69 -17.36
C PHE A 166 -46.18 7.16 -17.40
N LEU A 167 -44.88 7.43 -17.26
CA LEU A 167 -44.38 8.80 -17.10
C LEU A 167 -43.80 9.39 -18.40
N ARG A 168 -43.64 8.60 -19.47
CA ARG A 168 -42.89 8.98 -20.70
C ARG A 168 -41.51 9.57 -20.41
N ASN A 169 -40.94 9.21 -19.26
CA ASN A 169 -39.60 9.62 -18.88
C ASN A 169 -38.61 8.55 -19.33
N LEU A 170 -37.44 9.01 -19.76
CA LEU A 170 -36.30 8.13 -20.00
C LEU A 170 -35.73 7.71 -18.65
N SER A 171 -35.69 6.42 -18.38
CA SER A 171 -35.03 5.84 -17.22
C SER A 171 -33.80 5.06 -17.68
N THR A 172 -32.66 5.37 -17.07
CA THR A 172 -31.38 4.71 -17.34
C THR A 172 -30.97 3.88 -16.14
N VAL A 173 -30.61 2.63 -16.39
CA VAL A 173 -30.01 1.74 -15.39
C VAL A 173 -28.60 1.43 -15.85
N THR A 174 -27.63 1.58 -14.96
CA THR A 174 -26.21 1.38 -15.25
C THR A 174 -25.67 0.24 -14.40
N TRP A 175 -24.95 -0.71 -14.99
CA TRP A 175 -24.08 -1.68 -14.32
C TRP A 175 -22.65 -1.20 -14.48
N GLN A 176 -21.82 -1.33 -13.44
CA GLN A 176 -20.47 -0.79 -13.46
C GLN A 176 -19.52 -1.66 -12.65
N GLU A 177 -18.27 -1.69 -13.08
CA GLU A 177 -17.16 -2.33 -12.39
C GLU A 177 -16.03 -1.31 -12.21
N THR A 178 -15.52 -1.20 -10.98
CA THR A 178 -14.42 -0.28 -10.68
C THR A 178 -13.10 -0.88 -11.14
N ILE A 179 -12.33 -0.07 -11.86
CA ILE A 179 -11.02 -0.44 -12.38
C ILE A 179 -9.95 0.26 -11.53
N PRO A 180 -9.04 -0.50 -10.89
CA PRO A 180 -7.88 0.10 -10.23
C PRO A 180 -6.94 0.69 -11.28
N TYR A 181 -6.59 1.96 -11.14
CA TYR A 181 -5.69 2.68 -12.04
C TYR A 181 -4.57 3.34 -11.23
N GLN A 182 -3.34 3.12 -11.68
CA GLN A 182 -2.14 3.76 -11.18
C GLN A 182 -1.83 4.96 -12.06
N GLY A 183 -2.07 6.16 -11.52
CA GLY A 183 -1.70 7.41 -12.19
C GLY A 183 -0.19 7.62 -12.20
N SER A 184 0.27 8.54 -13.04
CA SER A 184 1.65 9.04 -13.02
C SER A 184 1.75 10.27 -12.14
N CYS A 185 2.98 10.59 -11.70
CA CYS A 185 3.23 11.87 -11.05
C CYS A 185 3.09 12.98 -12.09
N LYS A 186 2.36 14.06 -11.77
CA LYS A 186 2.26 15.23 -12.66
C LYS A 186 3.56 16.02 -12.74
N TYR A 187 4.37 15.96 -11.70
CA TYR A 187 5.59 16.76 -11.57
C TYR A 187 6.80 15.99 -12.09
N GLN A 188 7.65 16.69 -12.85
CA GLN A 188 8.95 16.16 -13.25
C GLN A 188 9.80 15.87 -12.02
N ILE A 189 10.43 14.70 -12.00
CA ILE A 189 11.42 14.37 -10.99
C ILE A 189 12.73 15.00 -11.40
N PRO A 190 13.39 15.76 -10.51
CA PRO A 190 14.69 16.30 -10.81
C PRO A 190 15.67 15.15 -11.07
N GLU A 191 16.16 15.04 -12.29
CA GLU A 191 17.33 14.23 -12.60
C GLU A 191 18.62 14.98 -12.24
N PRO A 192 19.67 14.29 -11.76
CA PRO A 192 19.75 12.85 -11.54
C PRO A 192 19.13 12.40 -10.20
N VAL A 193 18.53 11.20 -10.18
CA VAL A 193 18.06 10.56 -8.95
C VAL A 193 19.26 10.32 -8.02
N SER A 194 19.25 10.97 -6.86
CA SER A 194 20.33 10.88 -5.87
C SER A 194 19.89 10.07 -4.65
N PHE A 195 20.82 9.42 -3.97
CA PHE A 195 20.54 8.70 -2.73
C PHE A 195 20.76 9.61 -1.53
N LYS A 196 19.75 9.70 -0.66
CA LYS A 196 19.85 10.33 0.64
C LYS A 196 19.93 9.26 1.74
N THR A 197 20.90 9.42 2.63
CA THR A 197 21.15 8.49 3.73
C THR A 197 20.55 8.99 5.04
N TYR A 198 19.91 8.08 5.77
CA TYR A 198 19.30 8.30 7.08
C TYR A 198 19.80 7.21 8.04
N ASN A 199 20.31 7.60 9.19
CA ASN A 199 20.86 6.68 10.19
C ASN A 199 19.97 6.70 11.44
N ILE A 200 19.37 5.55 11.77
CA ILE A 200 18.49 5.38 12.92
C ILE A 200 19.09 4.31 13.82
N SER A 201 19.42 4.65 15.07
CA SER A 201 19.96 3.69 16.04
C SER A 201 18.93 3.27 17.09
N ASN A 202 19.03 2.03 17.53
CA ASN A 202 18.25 1.49 18.63
C ASN A 202 19.12 0.58 19.50
N VAL A 203 18.86 0.59 20.80
CA VAL A 203 19.58 -0.25 21.77
C VAL A 203 18.72 -1.43 22.20
N PHE A 204 19.22 -2.64 21.96
CA PHE A 204 18.71 -3.87 22.53
C PHE A 204 19.31 -4.06 23.92
N ARG A 205 18.58 -3.59 24.93
CA ARG A 205 19.07 -3.60 26.32
C ARG A 205 19.11 -5.00 26.90
N LYS A 206 20.21 -5.31 27.58
CA LYS A 206 20.42 -6.52 28.38
C LYS A 206 20.15 -7.79 27.60
N LYS A 207 20.71 -7.84 26.39
CA LYS A 207 20.63 -9.00 25.52
C LYS A 207 21.56 -10.08 26.06
N VAL A 208 21.06 -11.31 26.20
CA VAL A 208 21.79 -12.40 26.87
C VAL A 208 22.56 -13.21 25.83
N LYS A 209 23.83 -13.50 26.11
CA LYS A 209 24.68 -14.42 25.35
C LYS A 209 24.10 -15.83 25.44
N ASP A 210 24.08 -16.51 24.31
CA ASP A 210 23.79 -17.94 24.27
C ASP A 210 24.95 -18.78 24.81
N PHE A 211 26.18 -18.34 24.53
CA PHE A 211 27.40 -18.99 24.99
C PHE A 211 28.32 -17.98 25.67
N VAL A 212 28.96 -18.42 26.76
CA VAL A 212 29.95 -17.63 27.49
C VAL A 212 31.30 -18.31 27.36
N TYR A 213 32.36 -17.51 27.22
CA TYR A 213 33.72 -18.01 27.18
C TYR A 213 34.18 -18.47 28.57
N ASP A 214 34.52 -19.75 28.68
CA ASP A 214 35.15 -20.32 29.87
C ASP A 214 36.67 -20.16 29.75
N LYS A 215 37.27 -19.34 30.63
CA LYS A 215 38.71 -19.04 30.60
C LYS A 215 39.57 -20.23 31.01
N GLU A 216 39.08 -21.13 31.85
CA GLU A 216 39.83 -22.29 32.33
C GLU A 216 39.86 -23.38 31.27
N LEU A 217 38.70 -23.65 30.67
CA LEU A 217 38.55 -24.66 29.63
C LEU A 217 38.89 -24.15 28.23
N LYS A 218 39.03 -22.83 28.05
CA LYS A 218 39.26 -22.15 26.76
C LYS A 218 38.25 -22.52 25.67
N ILE A 219 36.99 -22.76 26.06
CA ILE A 219 35.88 -23.12 25.16
C ILE A 219 34.66 -22.23 25.42
N LEU A 220 33.75 -22.17 24.45
CA LEU A 220 32.42 -21.62 24.66
C LEU A 220 31.53 -22.65 25.36
N VAL A 221 30.91 -22.27 26.48
CA VAL A 221 29.95 -23.09 27.21
C VAL A 221 28.55 -22.46 27.16
N PRO A 222 27.46 -23.24 27.12
CA PRO A 222 26.11 -22.70 27.13
C PRO A 222 25.86 -21.81 28.35
N SER A 223 25.24 -20.67 28.13
CA SER A 223 24.90 -19.72 29.19
C SER A 223 23.84 -20.31 30.12
N SER A 224 24.12 -20.28 31.43
CA SER A 224 23.18 -20.75 32.45
C SER A 224 21.89 -19.92 32.56
N MET A 225 21.82 -18.79 31.84
CA MET A 225 20.68 -17.88 31.81
C MET A 225 19.68 -18.14 30.67
N GLN A 226 19.99 -19.05 29.73
CA GLN A 226 19.13 -19.37 28.58
C GLN A 226 17.79 -20.00 28.98
N LYS A 227 17.75 -20.84 30.02
CA LYS A 227 16.50 -21.50 30.43
C LYS A 227 15.74 -20.61 31.42
N ALA A 228 14.47 -20.33 31.11
CA ALA A 228 13.53 -19.83 32.11
C ALA A 228 13.35 -20.89 33.20
N HIS A 229 14.23 -20.88 34.19
CA HIS A 229 14.24 -21.85 35.27
C HIS A 229 13.14 -21.53 36.29
N ARG A 230 11.88 -21.73 35.89
CA ARG A 230 10.69 -21.44 36.72
C ARG A 230 10.73 -22.15 38.08
N HIS A 231 11.42 -23.30 38.17
CA HIS A 231 11.47 -24.15 39.37
C HIS A 231 12.76 -24.08 40.19
N THR A 232 13.84 -23.45 39.71
CA THR A 232 15.12 -23.34 40.48
C THR A 232 15.51 -21.90 40.81
N ARG A 233 14.65 -20.92 40.45
CA ARG A 233 14.83 -19.49 40.70
C ARG A 233 14.96 -19.15 42.19
N LEU A 234 14.22 -19.86 43.04
CA LEU A 234 14.20 -19.66 44.50
C LEU A 234 15.44 -20.27 45.16
N VAL A 235 15.79 -21.50 44.79
CA VAL A 235 16.97 -22.22 45.29
C VAL A 235 18.26 -21.45 44.98
N ARG A 236 18.45 -20.99 43.74
CA ARG A 236 19.66 -20.21 43.39
C ARG A 236 19.72 -18.83 44.04
N SER A 237 18.59 -18.16 44.25
CA SER A 237 18.57 -16.87 44.96
C SER A 237 18.91 -16.97 46.44
N VAL A 238 18.72 -18.15 47.04
CA VAL A 238 19.07 -18.44 48.43
C VAL A 238 20.56 -18.81 48.57
N PHE A 239 21.16 -19.46 47.57
CA PHE A 239 22.55 -19.92 47.65
C PHE A 239 23.60 -18.92 47.16
N ASP A 240 23.24 -17.94 46.32
CA ASP A 240 24.24 -17.02 45.79
C ASP A 240 23.66 -15.62 45.52
N GLY A 241 23.91 -14.71 46.46
CA GLY A 241 23.55 -13.30 46.34
C GLY A 241 24.32 -12.54 45.24
N ARG A 242 25.43 -13.10 44.75
CA ARG A 242 26.26 -12.52 43.66
C ARG A 242 25.89 -13.07 42.28
N TYR A 243 25.24 -14.24 42.22
CA TYR A 243 24.72 -14.87 41.00
C TYR A 243 23.86 -13.95 40.12
N ARG A 244 23.21 -12.94 40.71
CA ARG A 244 22.33 -12.01 39.97
C ARG A 244 23.01 -10.77 39.38
N ARG A 245 24.15 -10.30 39.89
CA ARG A 245 24.80 -9.08 39.37
C ARG A 245 26.06 -9.38 38.57
N ASP A 246 26.96 -10.20 39.10
CA ASP A 246 28.29 -10.39 38.52
C ASP A 246 28.28 -11.40 37.36
N ALA A 247 27.44 -12.45 37.43
CA ALA A 247 27.24 -13.37 36.31
C ALA A 247 26.34 -12.78 35.21
N TYR A 248 25.39 -11.92 35.60
CA TYR A 248 24.51 -11.24 34.64
C TYR A 248 25.29 -10.20 33.82
N SER A 249 26.18 -9.43 34.44
CA SER A 249 27.01 -8.44 33.74
C SER A 249 27.97 -9.07 32.72
N GLN A 250 28.42 -10.31 32.96
CA GLN A 250 29.30 -11.03 32.02
C GLN A 250 28.55 -11.69 30.85
N SER A 251 27.29 -12.09 31.07
CA SER A 251 26.51 -12.83 30.07
C SER A 251 25.38 -12.02 29.43
N ALA A 252 25.15 -10.77 29.83
CA ALA A 252 24.20 -9.89 29.18
C ALA A 252 24.84 -8.52 28.89
N LYS A 253 24.63 -8.00 27.68
CA LYS A 253 25.16 -6.72 27.25
C LYS A 253 24.11 -5.95 26.46
N ASP A 254 24.15 -4.62 26.55
CA ASP A 254 23.37 -3.75 25.69
C ASP A 254 24.03 -3.73 24.31
N VAL A 255 23.24 -3.95 23.26
CA VAL A 255 23.73 -3.95 21.87
C VAL A 255 23.02 -2.84 21.12
N GLU A 256 23.76 -1.81 20.71
CA GLU A 256 23.26 -0.75 19.84
C GLU A 256 23.45 -1.15 18.38
N ILE A 257 22.36 -1.15 17.62
CA ILE A 257 22.39 -1.36 16.16
C ILE A 257 21.79 -0.14 15.49
N SER A 258 22.54 0.41 14.54
CA SER A 258 22.09 1.39 13.58
C SER A 258 21.56 0.71 12.32
N CYS A 259 20.38 1.11 11.87
CA CYS A 259 19.88 0.81 10.53
C CYS A 259 20.05 2.06 9.65
N ILE A 260 20.81 1.92 8.59
CA ILE A 260 21.09 2.96 7.60
C ILE A 260 20.18 2.72 6.40
N PHE A 261 19.28 3.67 6.16
CA PHE A 261 18.44 3.74 4.98
C PHE A 261 19.11 4.66 3.96
N SER A 262 19.48 4.16 2.79
CA SER A 262 19.82 5.01 1.64
C SER A 262 18.69 4.93 0.64
N VAL A 263 17.94 6.02 0.50
CA VAL A 263 16.70 6.10 -0.28
C VAL A 263 16.94 7.03 -1.47
N ALA A 264 16.54 6.60 -2.65
CA ALA A 264 16.53 7.42 -3.84
C ALA A 264 15.60 8.64 -3.67
N SER A 265 15.91 9.77 -4.30
CA SER A 265 15.07 10.98 -4.29
C SER A 265 13.75 10.82 -5.08
N GLY A 266 13.69 9.80 -5.96
CA GLY A 266 12.48 9.33 -6.60
C GLY A 266 12.44 7.80 -6.55
N ILE A 267 11.29 7.24 -6.19
CA ILE A 267 11.04 5.80 -6.19
C ILE A 267 10.19 5.47 -7.41
N ASP A 268 10.81 4.89 -8.44
CA ASP A 268 10.06 4.35 -9.57
C ASP A 268 9.35 3.07 -9.13
N VAL A 269 8.02 3.08 -9.16
CA VAL A 269 7.22 1.93 -8.71
C VAL A 269 7.24 0.78 -9.74
N LEU A 270 7.70 1.02 -10.97
CA LEU A 270 7.91 -0.01 -11.98
C LEU A 270 9.26 -0.73 -11.82
N GLU A 271 10.18 -0.20 -11.02
CA GLU A 271 11.45 -0.85 -10.70
C GLU A 271 11.36 -1.68 -9.42
N PRO A 272 12.25 -2.66 -9.20
CA PRO A 272 12.32 -3.41 -7.95
C PRO A 272 12.81 -2.55 -6.77
N LEU A 273 12.41 -2.91 -5.54
CA LEU A 273 12.71 -2.13 -4.33
C LEU A 273 14.21 -1.84 -4.13
N TYR A 274 15.09 -2.81 -4.45
CA TYR A 274 16.54 -2.66 -4.27
C TYR A 274 17.18 -1.61 -5.19
N ARG A 275 16.48 -1.14 -6.24
CA ARG A 275 16.92 -0.02 -7.09
C ARG A 275 16.75 1.32 -6.40
N SER A 276 15.76 1.44 -5.52
CA SER A 276 15.36 2.70 -4.89
C SER A 276 15.69 2.75 -3.39
N LEU A 277 15.96 1.60 -2.78
CA LEU A 277 16.30 1.47 -1.36
C LEU A 277 17.52 0.59 -1.17
N ARG A 278 18.47 1.05 -0.34
CA ARG A 278 19.56 0.23 0.20
C ARG A 278 19.49 0.27 1.73
N LEU A 279 19.59 -0.89 2.35
CA LEU A 279 19.56 -1.05 3.79
C LEU A 279 20.87 -1.64 4.28
N LYS A 280 21.45 -1.04 5.29
CA LYS A 280 22.68 -1.50 5.93
C LYS A 280 22.52 -1.47 7.45
N LEU A 281 22.97 -2.53 8.11
CA LEU A 281 23.11 -2.57 9.56
C LEU A 281 24.53 -2.17 9.94
N GLN A 282 24.66 -1.37 11.00
CA GLN A 282 25.94 -0.86 11.47
C GLN A 282 26.03 -0.96 13.00
N VAL A 283 27.20 -1.36 13.48
CA VAL A 283 27.51 -1.43 14.92
C VAL A 283 28.89 -0.83 15.15
N LYS A 284 28.97 0.04 16.16
CA LYS A 284 30.25 0.57 16.66
C LYS A 284 30.64 -0.18 17.93
N LEU A 285 31.86 -0.71 17.95
CA LEU A 285 32.37 -1.54 19.05
C LEU A 285 33.70 -0.99 19.55
N ASP A 286 33.83 -0.75 20.86
CA ASP A 286 35.04 -0.18 21.46
C ASP A 286 36.23 -1.16 21.46
N SER A 287 35.96 -2.48 21.50
CA SER A 287 36.99 -3.52 21.69
C SER A 287 37.00 -4.60 20.59
N GLY A 288 36.42 -4.31 19.43
CA GLY A 288 36.24 -5.31 18.36
C GLY A 288 35.16 -6.36 18.69
N LEU A 289 35.15 -7.48 17.95
CA LEU A 289 34.13 -8.53 18.08
C LEU A 289 34.35 -9.46 19.27
N GLU A 290 35.60 -9.80 19.57
CA GLU A 290 35.93 -10.73 20.66
C GLU A 290 36.12 -9.99 21.99
N PRO A 291 35.76 -10.62 23.13
CA PRO A 291 35.15 -11.94 23.28
C PRO A 291 33.60 -11.90 23.32
N ASP A 292 33.00 -10.75 23.00
CA ASP A 292 31.59 -10.51 23.29
C ASP A 292 30.63 -11.11 22.27
N PHE A 293 30.95 -11.01 20.98
CA PHE A 293 30.12 -11.47 19.87
C PHE A 293 30.62 -12.78 19.28
N CYS A 294 31.93 -13.01 19.31
CA CYS A 294 32.52 -14.28 18.95
C CYS A 294 33.74 -14.62 19.80
N PHE A 295 34.16 -15.88 19.73
CA PHE A 295 35.43 -16.37 20.24
C PHE A 295 35.96 -17.46 19.31
N ASN A 296 37.19 -17.30 18.79
CA ASN A 296 37.77 -18.15 17.75
C ASN A 296 36.81 -18.33 16.55
N GLY A 297 36.12 -17.26 16.16
CA GLY A 297 35.13 -17.26 15.07
C GLY A 297 33.78 -17.92 15.39
N GLN A 298 33.61 -18.55 16.56
CA GLN A 298 32.33 -19.11 16.99
C GLN A 298 31.45 -18.03 17.65
N SER A 299 30.16 -18.00 17.29
CA SER A 299 29.19 -17.03 17.82
C SER A 299 28.92 -17.23 19.32
N THR A 300 28.81 -16.13 20.07
CA THR A 300 28.26 -16.14 21.44
C THR A 300 26.74 -16.04 21.46
N GLY A 301 26.09 -15.82 20.32
CA GLY A 301 24.64 -15.54 20.21
C GLY A 301 24.24 -14.10 20.56
N LEU A 302 25.13 -13.30 21.17
CA LEU A 302 24.82 -11.92 21.56
C LEU A 302 24.43 -11.05 20.37
N GLY A 303 25.11 -11.26 19.25
CA GLY A 303 24.98 -10.50 18.03
C GLY A 303 23.94 -11.02 17.05
N ARG A 304 23.13 -12.03 17.41
CA ARG A 304 22.16 -12.66 16.51
C ARG A 304 20.83 -11.94 16.49
N PHE A 305 20.36 -11.57 15.32
CA PHE A 305 19.10 -10.86 15.12
C PHE A 305 18.39 -11.44 13.91
N GLU A 306 17.07 -11.27 13.87
CA GLU A 306 16.24 -11.69 12.75
C GLU A 306 15.52 -10.48 12.15
N LEU A 307 15.38 -10.46 10.84
CA LEU A 307 14.57 -9.47 10.14
C LEU A 307 13.14 -9.97 10.19
N GLU A 308 12.24 -9.25 10.86
CA GLU A 308 10.83 -9.63 10.99
C GLU A 308 9.99 -9.01 9.88
N GLU A 309 10.29 -7.77 9.50
CA GLU A 309 9.48 -6.99 8.57
C GLU A 309 10.29 -5.93 7.82
N ILE A 310 9.99 -5.76 6.53
CA ILE A 310 10.28 -4.54 5.77
C ILE A 310 8.95 -4.02 5.22
N SER A 311 8.62 -2.77 5.50
CA SER A 311 7.39 -2.15 4.99
C SER A 311 7.60 -0.74 4.47
N MET A 312 6.74 -0.36 3.52
CA MET A 312 6.65 0.98 2.96
C MET A 312 5.21 1.46 3.11
N ILE A 313 5.05 2.63 3.70
CA ILE A 313 3.78 3.30 3.91
C ILE A 313 3.86 4.63 3.18
N GLU A 314 2.86 4.94 2.39
CA GLU A 314 2.72 6.26 1.79
C GLU A 314 2.02 7.20 2.76
N HIS A 315 2.66 8.30 3.08
CA HIS A 315 2.01 9.47 3.65
C HIS A 315 1.48 10.34 2.54
N TYR A 316 0.26 10.83 2.69
CA TYR A 316 -0.31 11.81 1.78
C TYR A 316 -0.75 13.06 2.54
N ASP A 317 -0.53 14.20 1.89
CA ASP A 317 -1.06 15.51 2.22
C ASP A 317 -1.97 15.93 1.07
N VAL A 318 -3.26 16.10 1.37
CA VAL A 318 -4.28 16.39 0.37
C VAL A 318 -4.93 17.72 0.69
N ARG A 319 -4.86 18.65 -0.26
CA ARG A 319 -5.58 19.92 -0.22
C ARG A 319 -6.75 19.84 -1.17
N MET A 320 -7.91 20.26 -0.69
CA MET A 320 -9.14 20.17 -1.46
C MET A 320 -9.99 21.41 -1.34
N THR A 321 -10.73 21.70 -2.40
CA THR A 321 -11.72 22.75 -2.45
C THR A 321 -13.02 22.17 -3.00
N VAL A 322 -14.12 22.31 -2.26
CA VAL A 322 -15.46 21.83 -2.63
C VAL A 322 -16.44 22.97 -2.50
N GLN A 323 -17.02 23.43 -3.61
CA GLN A 323 -17.96 24.56 -3.64
C GLN A 323 -17.47 25.79 -2.84
N GLY A 324 -16.17 26.12 -2.97
CA GLY A 324 -15.53 27.25 -2.27
C GLY A 324 -15.05 26.97 -0.84
N HIS A 325 -15.37 25.80 -0.25
CA HIS A 325 -14.82 25.38 1.04
C HIS A 325 -13.49 24.66 0.86
N SER A 326 -12.42 25.18 1.47
CA SER A 326 -11.09 24.57 1.39
C SER A 326 -10.74 23.82 2.68
N TYR A 327 -10.12 22.65 2.56
CA TYR A 327 -9.62 21.88 3.69
C TYR A 327 -8.35 21.11 3.33
N VAL A 328 -7.63 20.68 4.37
CA VAL A 328 -6.42 19.86 4.25
C VAL A 328 -6.63 18.59 5.04
N ALA A 329 -6.32 17.45 4.43
CA ALA A 329 -6.34 16.15 5.07
C ALA A 329 -4.97 15.48 4.96
N HIS A 330 -4.64 14.71 6.00
CA HIS A 330 -3.40 13.96 6.10
C HIS A 330 -3.73 12.50 6.39
N GLY A 331 -2.96 11.58 5.85
CA GLY A 331 -3.14 10.17 6.17
C GLY A 331 -2.03 9.27 5.68
N GLN A 332 -2.26 7.97 5.82
CA GLN A 332 -1.31 6.91 5.51
C GLN A 332 -1.99 5.79 4.72
N ILE A 333 -1.30 5.27 3.71
CA ILE A 333 -1.70 4.09 2.94
C ILE A 333 -0.56 3.07 2.99
N PRO A 334 -0.79 1.84 3.47
CA PRO A 334 0.23 0.80 3.38
C PRO A 334 0.43 0.40 1.92
N LEU A 335 1.65 0.57 1.41
CA LEU A 335 1.98 0.24 0.03
C LEU A 335 2.60 -1.14 -0.09
N LEU A 336 3.62 -1.45 0.70
CA LEU A 336 4.37 -2.71 0.58
C LEU A 336 4.70 -3.27 1.95
N LEU A 337 4.68 -4.60 2.05
CA LEU A 337 4.93 -5.32 3.29
C LEU A 337 5.54 -6.69 3.01
N PHE A 338 6.81 -6.86 3.35
CA PHE A 338 7.50 -8.15 3.44
C PHE A 338 7.55 -8.60 4.90
N ARG A 339 7.01 -9.78 5.19
CA ARG A 339 7.07 -10.43 6.50
C ARG A 339 7.84 -11.74 6.39
N TYR A 340 8.73 -11.98 7.33
CA TYR A 340 9.56 -13.17 7.33
C TYR A 340 9.13 -14.10 8.45
N THR A 341 9.20 -15.40 8.20
CA THR A 341 9.06 -16.40 9.27
C THR A 341 10.28 -16.36 10.18
N PRO A 342 10.14 -16.76 11.46
CA PRO A 342 11.28 -16.83 12.38
C PRO A 342 12.45 -17.62 11.76
N SER A 343 13.67 -17.11 11.96
CA SER A 343 14.90 -17.69 11.40
C SER A 343 15.06 -17.69 9.88
N GLN A 344 14.14 -17.10 9.11
CA GLN A 344 14.26 -17.04 7.65
C GLN A 344 15.40 -16.12 7.21
N VAL A 345 15.52 -14.96 7.86
CA VAL A 345 16.55 -13.95 7.58
C VAL A 345 17.20 -13.56 8.90
N GLU A 346 18.28 -14.27 9.24
CA GLU A 346 19.08 -14.01 10.44
C GLU A 346 20.42 -13.39 10.06
N PHE A 347 20.93 -12.56 10.95
CA PHE A 347 22.24 -11.94 10.85
C PHE A 347 22.92 -11.99 12.21
N ASP A 348 24.23 -12.19 12.19
CA ASP A 348 25.07 -12.21 13.38
C ASP A 348 26.16 -11.17 13.22
N ILE A 349 26.35 -10.30 14.22
CA ILE A 349 27.39 -9.26 14.22
C ILE A 349 28.78 -9.84 13.94
N LYS A 350 29.03 -11.12 14.29
CA LYS A 350 30.30 -11.79 13.97
C LYS A 350 30.60 -11.86 12.46
N ASP A 351 29.55 -11.83 11.62
CA ASP A 351 29.63 -11.96 10.17
C ASP A 351 29.64 -10.60 9.46
N PHE A 352 29.65 -9.50 10.23
CA PHE A 352 29.71 -8.15 9.67
C PHE A 352 31.12 -7.89 9.13
N THR A 353 31.21 -7.04 8.12
CA THR A 353 32.50 -6.60 7.55
C THR A 353 32.96 -5.33 8.24
N TYR A 354 34.24 -5.29 8.65
CA TYR A 354 34.80 -4.11 9.30
C TYR A 354 35.18 -3.03 8.29
N ASN A 355 34.54 -1.87 8.40
CA ASN A 355 34.85 -0.67 7.65
C ASN A 355 35.90 0.16 8.40
N LYS A 356 37.16 0.06 7.99
CA LYS A 356 38.30 0.74 8.61
C LYS A 356 38.23 2.28 8.55
N VAL A 357 37.53 2.84 7.56
CA VAL A 357 37.46 4.29 7.36
C VAL A 357 36.51 4.93 8.37
N GLN A 358 35.39 4.26 8.63
CA GLN A 358 34.36 4.74 9.55
C GLN A 358 34.50 4.15 10.97
N ASP A 359 35.39 3.18 11.15
CA ASP A 359 35.61 2.44 12.40
C ASP A 359 34.33 1.78 12.94
N VAL A 360 33.70 0.98 12.08
CA VAL A 360 32.39 0.35 12.31
C VAL A 360 32.29 -1.01 11.63
N TRP A 361 31.45 -1.89 12.18
CA TRP A 361 31.10 -3.17 11.59
C TRP A 361 29.79 -3.04 10.83
N GLU A 362 29.74 -3.53 9.59
CA GLU A 362 28.61 -3.31 8.68
C GLU A 362 28.11 -4.59 8.02
N TYR A 363 26.82 -4.64 7.73
CA TYR A 363 26.18 -5.69 6.95
C TYR A 363 25.14 -5.10 6.01
N ASP A 364 25.31 -5.33 4.71
CA ASP A 364 24.34 -4.92 3.70
C ASP A 364 23.20 -5.95 3.64
N ILE A 365 21.96 -5.49 3.83
CA ILE A 365 20.78 -6.35 3.70
C ILE A 365 20.51 -6.57 2.20
N PRO A 366 20.58 -7.81 1.69
CA PRO A 366 20.53 -8.07 0.25
C PRO A 366 19.08 -8.06 -0.26
N LEU A 367 18.50 -6.88 -0.50
CA LEU A 367 17.12 -6.73 -0.98
C LEU A 367 16.85 -7.33 -2.38
N HIS A 368 17.91 -7.72 -3.10
CA HIS A 368 17.80 -8.43 -4.38
C HIS A 368 17.64 -9.96 -4.19
N ASP A 369 17.97 -10.50 -3.02
CA ASP A 369 17.76 -11.92 -2.70
C ASP A 369 16.26 -12.18 -2.51
N PRO A 370 15.64 -13.12 -3.25
CA PRO A 370 14.21 -13.43 -3.09
C PRO A 370 13.82 -13.94 -1.69
N LYS A 371 14.78 -14.35 -0.84
CA LYS A 371 14.52 -14.66 0.57
C LYS A 371 14.26 -13.42 1.41
N VAL A 372 14.76 -12.27 0.95
CA VAL A 372 14.72 -10.99 1.66
C VAL A 372 13.83 -9.98 0.93
N GLY A 373 14.02 -9.74 -0.36
CA GLY A 373 13.19 -8.81 -1.13
C GLY A 373 12.56 -9.48 -2.34
N SER A 374 12.46 -8.73 -3.43
CA SER A 374 11.87 -9.18 -4.67
C SER A 374 12.56 -8.51 -5.85
N SER A 375 12.71 -9.26 -6.94
CA SER A 375 13.10 -8.73 -8.24
C SER A 375 11.93 -8.22 -9.06
N ALA A 376 10.69 -8.38 -8.59
CA ALA A 376 9.51 -7.82 -9.23
C ALA A 376 9.40 -6.31 -8.98
N PRO A 377 8.74 -5.57 -9.88
CA PRO A 377 8.37 -4.17 -9.67
C PRO A 377 7.70 -3.95 -8.30
N ILE A 378 8.00 -2.83 -7.64
CA ILE A 378 7.39 -2.45 -6.36
C ILE A 378 5.85 -2.46 -6.46
N LEU A 379 5.31 -1.97 -7.58
CA LEU A 379 3.87 -1.90 -7.88
C LEU A 379 3.15 -3.25 -7.74
N HIS A 380 3.83 -4.37 -7.98
CA HIS A 380 3.22 -5.70 -7.87
C HIS A 380 2.83 -6.06 -6.43
N HIS A 381 3.51 -5.45 -5.45
CA HIS A 381 3.27 -5.69 -4.04
C HIS A 381 2.17 -4.80 -3.48
N PHE A 382 1.73 -3.79 -4.25
CA PHE A 382 0.74 -2.83 -3.78
C PHE A 382 -0.64 -3.50 -3.66
N PRO A 383 -1.32 -3.35 -2.50
CA PRO A 383 -2.68 -3.84 -2.34
C PRO A 383 -3.70 -2.94 -3.05
N ILE A 384 -3.38 -1.65 -3.22
CA ILE A 384 -4.16 -0.64 -3.94
C ILE A 384 -3.20 0.31 -4.67
N PRO A 385 -3.65 1.04 -5.71
CA PRO A 385 -2.81 2.03 -6.38
C PRO A 385 -2.21 3.04 -5.40
N ALA A 386 -0.92 3.35 -5.56
CA ALA A 386 -0.26 4.39 -4.80
C ALA A 386 -0.70 5.77 -5.29
N MET A 387 -0.90 6.70 -4.36
CA MET A 387 -1.24 8.07 -4.67
C MET A 387 -0.04 8.78 -5.27
N MET A 388 -0.22 9.35 -6.46
CA MET A 388 0.86 10.11 -7.09
C MET A 388 0.67 11.60 -6.86
N CYS A 389 1.79 12.30 -6.67
CA CYS A 389 1.79 13.75 -6.55
C CYS A 389 1.19 14.38 -7.81
N GLY A 390 0.20 15.24 -7.62
CA GLY A 390 -0.45 15.92 -8.73
C GLY A 390 -1.67 16.69 -8.31
N ASN A 391 -2.33 17.30 -9.29
CA ASN A 391 -3.55 18.05 -9.07
C ASN A 391 -4.58 17.83 -10.18
N VAL A 392 -5.84 17.70 -9.75
CA VAL A 392 -7.02 17.69 -10.61
C VAL A 392 -7.72 19.04 -10.43
N GLU A 393 -7.53 19.91 -11.41
CA GLU A 393 -8.04 21.29 -11.40
C GLU A 393 -7.77 21.97 -10.04
N ASP A 394 -8.76 22.69 -9.51
CA ASP A 394 -8.72 23.34 -8.19
C ASP A 394 -9.33 22.48 -7.07
N ILE A 395 -9.88 21.30 -7.40
CA ILE A 395 -10.61 20.46 -6.44
C ILE A 395 -9.66 19.67 -5.55
N PHE A 396 -8.55 19.20 -6.09
CA PHE A 396 -7.72 18.20 -5.44
C PHE A 396 -6.25 18.38 -5.79
N GLN A 397 -5.42 18.58 -4.77
CA GLN A 397 -3.97 18.54 -4.86
C GLN A 397 -3.45 17.52 -3.84
N CYS A 398 -2.60 16.60 -4.30
CA CYS A 398 -1.97 15.59 -3.45
C CYS A 398 -0.45 15.71 -3.51
N SER A 399 0.18 15.64 -2.34
CA SER A 399 1.61 15.45 -2.17
C SER A 399 1.83 14.19 -1.35
N THR A 400 2.78 13.34 -1.75
CA THR A 400 3.05 12.09 -1.07
C THR A 400 4.52 11.95 -0.70
N THR A 401 4.77 11.24 0.41
CA THR A 401 6.11 10.88 0.86
C THR A 401 6.12 9.45 1.40
N PRO A 402 7.17 8.65 1.11
CA PRO A 402 7.28 7.30 1.63
C PRO A 402 7.87 7.29 3.05
N LEU A 403 7.20 6.57 3.94
CA LEU A 403 7.69 6.13 5.25
C LEU A 403 8.17 4.68 5.13
N LEU A 404 9.47 4.47 5.32
CA LEU A 404 10.08 3.15 5.29
C LEU A 404 10.26 2.64 6.71
N LYS A 405 9.95 1.36 6.93
CA LYS A 405 10.08 0.69 8.23
C LYS A 405 10.81 -0.62 8.07
N VAL A 406 11.71 -0.88 9.02
CA VAL A 406 12.43 -2.15 9.18
C VAL A 406 12.26 -2.59 10.61
N LYS A 407 11.81 -3.83 10.82
CA LYS A 407 11.64 -4.41 12.15
C LYS A 407 12.67 -5.51 12.36
N LEU A 408 13.54 -5.33 13.34
CA LEU A 408 14.54 -6.33 13.73
C LEU A 408 14.14 -6.97 15.06
N GLY A 409 14.02 -8.28 15.07
CA GLY A 409 13.84 -9.12 16.24
C GLY A 409 15.16 -9.58 16.82
N ASN A 410 15.14 -9.96 18.09
CA ASN A 410 16.22 -10.74 18.67
C ASN A 410 16.06 -12.21 18.24
N ALA A 411 17.05 -12.76 17.54
CA ALA A 411 17.07 -14.17 17.12
C ALA A 411 17.46 -15.08 18.30
N SER A 412 16.62 -15.08 19.33
CA SER A 412 16.74 -15.92 20.53
C SER A 412 15.40 -16.56 20.83
N SER A 413 15.41 -17.86 21.16
CA SER A 413 14.20 -18.58 21.57
C SER A 413 13.59 -18.05 22.89
N TYR A 414 14.33 -17.25 23.65
CA TYR A 414 13.97 -16.86 25.01
C TYR A 414 13.65 -15.37 25.18
N ASP A 415 14.04 -14.53 24.22
CA ASP A 415 13.81 -13.08 24.23
C ASP A 415 13.37 -12.64 22.84
N LYS A 416 12.07 -12.41 22.68
CA LYS A 416 11.43 -12.00 21.41
C LYS A 416 11.25 -10.49 21.28
N ARG A 417 12.06 -9.70 21.98
CA ARG A 417 12.01 -8.23 21.85
C ARG A 417 12.43 -7.83 20.45
N CYS A 418 11.66 -6.92 19.87
CA CYS A 418 11.92 -6.34 18.56
C CYS A 418 12.11 -4.82 18.66
N LYS A 419 12.76 -4.26 17.64
CA LYS A 419 12.93 -2.82 17.44
C LYS A 419 12.50 -2.46 16.03
N THR A 420 11.76 -1.37 15.94
CA THR A 420 11.36 -0.79 14.66
C THR A 420 12.27 0.41 14.39
N TYR A 421 12.82 0.43 13.18
CA TYR A 421 13.58 1.50 12.59
C TYR A 421 12.70 2.13 11.52
N GLU A 422 12.47 3.44 11.59
CA GLU A 422 11.57 4.12 10.67
C GLU A 422 12.15 5.43 10.16
N VAL A 423 11.86 5.76 8.90
CA VAL A 423 12.30 6.99 8.27
C VAL A 423 11.25 7.55 7.32
N HIS A 424 10.93 8.82 7.48
CA HIS A 424 10.21 9.60 6.47
C HIS A 424 11.22 10.06 5.41
N ALA A 425 11.22 9.38 4.27
CA ALA A 425 12.12 9.70 3.19
C ALA A 425 11.60 10.93 2.42
N GLN A 426 12.50 11.86 2.13
CA GLN A 426 12.23 12.98 1.24
C GLN A 426 12.36 12.48 -0.19
N SER A 427 11.40 11.66 -0.58
CA SER A 427 11.29 11.05 -1.89
C SER A 427 9.86 11.14 -2.38
N VAL A 428 9.69 11.07 -3.70
CA VAL A 428 8.38 10.99 -4.34
C VAL A 428 8.28 9.63 -5.04
N CYS A 429 7.15 8.94 -4.86
CA CYS A 429 6.83 7.77 -5.68
C CYS A 429 6.38 8.24 -7.06
N PHE A 430 6.78 7.54 -8.12
CA PHE A 430 6.39 7.88 -9.49
C PHE A 430 6.35 6.65 -10.39
N LEU A 431 5.77 6.84 -11.58
CA LEU A 431 5.87 5.90 -12.68
C LEU A 431 6.95 6.40 -13.65
N GLY A 432 8.04 5.65 -13.81
CA GLY A 432 9.03 5.93 -14.85
C GLY A 432 8.51 5.60 -16.25
N ASP A 433 9.16 6.17 -17.26
CA ASP A 433 8.87 5.93 -18.68
C ASP A 433 9.42 4.58 -19.20
N SER A 434 9.99 3.73 -18.32
CA SER A 434 10.70 2.52 -18.72
C SER A 434 9.75 1.43 -19.25
N MET A 435 9.45 1.54 -20.55
CA MET A 435 8.81 0.52 -21.38
C MET A 435 9.66 -0.76 -21.56
N SER A 436 10.86 -0.84 -20.97
CA SER A 436 11.83 -1.93 -21.22
C SER A 436 11.41 -3.29 -20.68
N SER A 437 10.39 -3.34 -19.84
CA SER A 437 9.69 -4.58 -19.52
C SER A 437 8.28 -4.21 -19.07
N LEU A 438 7.29 -4.43 -19.95
CA LEU A 438 5.91 -4.60 -19.47
C LEU A 438 5.98 -5.58 -18.30
N PRO A 439 5.39 -5.26 -17.14
CA PRO A 439 5.35 -6.19 -16.04
C PRO A 439 4.80 -7.53 -16.55
N PRO A 440 5.47 -8.67 -16.31
CA PRO A 440 4.98 -9.94 -16.80
C PRO A 440 3.57 -10.20 -16.24
N PRO A 441 2.65 -10.77 -17.04
CA PRO A 441 1.32 -11.14 -16.55
C PRO A 441 1.47 -12.05 -15.32
N TYR A 442 0.62 -11.83 -14.32
CA TYR A 442 0.66 -12.58 -13.08
C TYR A 442 0.47 -14.08 -13.36
N SER A 443 1.35 -14.92 -12.82
CA SER A 443 1.04 -16.35 -12.65
C SER A 443 0.15 -16.49 -11.43
N ALA A 444 -1.10 -16.91 -11.63
CA ALA A 444 -2.13 -17.10 -10.61
C ALA A 444 -1.62 -17.77 -9.32
#